data_AF-A0A2E4PGJ8-F1
#
_entry.id   AF-A0A2E4PGJ8-F1
#
_cell.length_a   1.000
_cell.length_b   1.000
_cell.length_c   1.000
_cell.angle_alpha   90.00
_cell.angle_beta   90.00
_cell.angle_gamma   90.00
#
_symmetry.space_group_name_H-M   'P 1'
#
loop_
_entity.id
_entity.type
_entity.pdbx_description
1 polymer ?
#
loop_
_entity_poly.entity_id
_entity_poly.type
_entity_poly.pdbx_seq_one_letter_code
_entity_poly.pdbx_strand_id
1 'polypeptide(L)'
;MKPQILIILPRGETIRNFIYTGIVKDIMKYFHVTLYAVKPNETIWKLLAENSNKLYELKTEKFSYRYKIFFEIFDLAHNRYMWSEAAKVRWEMRDVEANSIKKKIIRRIKKSIAVLLAHRKTLQWAEKIDAWLASKEKQVLEYQKFLLENKFDLVFNTSHSHARIALPLVYAANNLNIKTATFLYSWDNLTSQGRVVPRYDFYFAWNSKIKNDFHTIYPHVKKSQVIVTGTPQFINHFDKDKCLSKNELYKKLGLNFGDKYFLYSSGMSHHMPYEPYVVERIADIIYSIQPEIKLVVRTYAKDTASVFSELKTRRKDILIPEVDWEPNFHSTKLAIKL
;
A
#
# COMPACT_ATOMS: atom_id res chain seq x y z
N MET A 1 -0.64 20.31 -27.70
CA MET A 1 -1.03 18.92 -27.35
C MET A 1 -0.89 18.77 -25.85
N LYS A 2 -1.84 18.13 -25.13
CA LYS A 2 -1.67 17.87 -23.69
C LYS A 2 -0.49 16.89 -23.48
N PRO A 3 0.37 17.08 -22.47
CA PRO A 3 1.42 16.11 -22.16
C PRO A 3 0.81 14.75 -21.78
N GLN A 4 1.55 13.67 -22.06
CA GLN A 4 1.14 12.28 -21.86
C GLN A 4 1.66 11.76 -20.52
N ILE A 5 0.75 11.37 -19.62
CA ILE A 5 1.11 10.74 -18.34
C ILE A 5 0.60 9.31 -18.29
N LEU A 6 1.46 8.39 -17.86
CA LEU A 6 1.06 7.05 -17.49
C LEU A 6 0.97 6.96 -15.96
N ILE A 7 -0.19 6.56 -15.44
CA ILE A 7 -0.39 6.36 -14.00
C ILE A 7 -0.55 4.87 -13.72
N ILE A 8 0.26 4.34 -12.81
CA ILE A 8 0.23 2.94 -12.39
C ILE A 8 -0.58 2.83 -11.10
N LEU A 9 -1.60 1.96 -11.10
CA LEU A 9 -2.47 1.63 -9.96
C LEU A 9 -2.23 0.17 -9.57
N PRO A 10 -1.19 -0.13 -8.78
CA PRO A 10 -0.74 -1.50 -8.52
C PRO A 10 -1.63 -2.31 -7.57
N ARG A 11 -2.62 -1.69 -6.91
CA ARG A 11 -3.50 -2.34 -5.91
C ARG A 11 -4.79 -1.57 -5.64
N GLY A 12 -5.77 -2.21 -4.99
CA GLY A 12 -7.07 -1.60 -4.69
C GLY A 12 -6.98 -0.34 -3.85
N GLU A 13 -6.04 -0.23 -2.89
CA GLU A 13 -5.91 0.99 -2.09
C GLU A 13 -5.47 2.19 -2.92
N THR A 14 -4.71 1.97 -4.01
CA THR A 14 -4.34 3.06 -4.92
C THR A 14 -5.50 3.51 -5.79
N ILE A 15 -6.37 2.59 -6.20
CA ILE A 15 -7.63 2.91 -6.88
C ILE A 15 -8.49 3.76 -5.95
N ARG A 16 -8.72 3.32 -4.70
CA ARG A 16 -9.47 4.10 -3.71
C ARG A 16 -8.88 5.49 -3.52
N ASN A 17 -7.57 5.58 -3.36
CA ASN A 17 -6.91 6.83 -3.01
C ASN A 17 -6.81 7.82 -4.18
N PHE A 18 -6.67 7.37 -5.43
CA PHE A 18 -6.43 8.28 -6.56
C PHE A 18 -7.63 8.40 -7.52
N ILE A 19 -8.48 7.38 -7.61
CA ILE A 19 -9.66 7.39 -8.48
C ILE A 19 -10.87 7.93 -7.72
N TYR A 20 -11.22 7.35 -6.57
CA TYR A 20 -12.45 7.75 -5.85
C TYR A 20 -12.39 9.14 -5.21
N THR A 21 -11.18 9.67 -5.05
CA THR A 21 -10.96 11.02 -4.55
C THR A 21 -11.06 12.07 -5.65
N GLY A 22 -11.17 11.65 -6.92
CA GLY A 22 -11.24 12.54 -8.08
C GLY A 22 -9.89 13.08 -8.54
N ILE A 23 -8.77 12.74 -7.88
CA ILE A 23 -7.44 13.26 -8.25
C ILE A 23 -7.11 12.96 -9.72
N VAL A 24 -7.31 11.72 -10.17
CA VAL A 24 -7.01 11.37 -11.57
C VAL A 24 -7.89 12.15 -12.54
N LYS A 25 -9.18 12.35 -12.21
CA LYS A 25 -10.10 13.18 -12.99
C LYS A 25 -9.62 14.63 -13.09
N ASP A 26 -9.05 15.18 -12.01
CA ASP A 26 -8.44 16.51 -12.03
C ASP A 26 -7.16 16.54 -12.86
N ILE A 27 -6.32 15.50 -12.81
CA ILE A 27 -5.12 15.39 -13.66
C ILE A 27 -5.51 15.37 -15.15
N MET A 28 -6.59 14.69 -15.54
CA MET A 28 -7.08 14.64 -16.93
C MET A 28 -7.44 16.01 -17.51
N LYS A 29 -7.72 17.02 -16.66
CA LYS A 29 -7.94 18.40 -17.12
C LYS A 29 -6.70 18.98 -17.80
N TYR A 30 -5.51 18.56 -17.39
CA TYR A 30 -4.23 19.09 -17.87
C TYR A 30 -3.43 18.11 -18.73
N PHE A 31 -3.63 16.80 -18.53
CA PHE A 31 -2.85 15.74 -19.17
C PHE A 31 -3.72 14.76 -19.96
N HIS A 32 -3.12 14.06 -20.91
CA HIS A 32 -3.68 12.84 -21.47
C HIS A 32 -3.23 11.67 -20.60
N VAL A 33 -4.18 10.99 -19.96
CA VAL A 33 -3.92 9.97 -18.93
C VAL A 33 -4.09 8.58 -19.49
N THR A 34 -3.02 7.79 -19.46
CA THR A 34 -3.08 6.33 -19.62
C THR A 34 -2.97 5.67 -18.25
N LEU A 35 -3.90 4.75 -17.94
CA LEU A 35 -3.85 3.95 -16.72
C LEU A 35 -3.29 2.56 -17.00
N TYR A 36 -2.37 2.13 -16.12
CA TYR A 36 -2.01 0.73 -15.94
C TYR A 36 -2.48 0.29 -14.56
N ALA A 37 -3.51 -0.55 -14.49
CA ALA A 37 -4.15 -0.88 -13.22
C ALA A 37 -4.34 -2.39 -13.06
N VAL A 38 -4.28 -2.87 -11.82
CA VAL A 38 -4.89 -4.18 -11.50
C VAL A 38 -6.37 -4.15 -11.86
N LYS A 39 -6.96 -5.31 -12.19
CA LYS A 39 -8.38 -5.42 -12.55
C LYS A 39 -9.16 -6.16 -11.46
N PRO A 40 -9.80 -5.44 -10.51
CA PRO A 40 -10.46 -6.11 -9.42
C PRO A 40 -11.69 -6.93 -9.77
N ASN A 41 -12.57 -6.28 -10.52
CA ASN A 41 -13.82 -6.79 -11.04
C ASN A 41 -14.23 -5.87 -12.21
N GLU A 42 -15.26 -6.26 -12.96
CA GLU A 42 -15.71 -5.48 -14.13
C GLU A 42 -16.25 -4.10 -13.76
N THR A 43 -16.87 -3.95 -12.58
CA THR A 43 -17.40 -2.65 -12.14
C THR A 43 -16.27 -1.64 -11.92
N ILE A 44 -15.22 -2.03 -11.21
CA ILE A 44 -14.04 -1.19 -11.00
C ILE A 44 -13.32 -0.94 -12.33
N TRP A 45 -13.27 -1.94 -13.22
CA TRP A 45 -12.66 -1.77 -14.54
C TRP A 45 -13.35 -0.70 -15.39
N LYS A 46 -14.70 -0.67 -15.40
CA LYS A 46 -15.48 0.38 -16.06
C LYS A 46 -15.19 1.75 -15.47
N LEU A 47 -15.17 1.87 -14.15
CA LEU A 47 -14.85 3.12 -13.46
C LEU A 47 -13.43 3.63 -13.79
N LEU A 48 -12.46 2.74 -13.91
CA LEU A 48 -11.11 3.09 -14.35
C LEU A 48 -11.11 3.60 -15.79
N ALA A 49 -11.91 2.99 -16.67
CA ALA A 49 -12.03 3.41 -18.06
C ALA A 49 -12.61 4.83 -18.18
N GLU A 50 -13.64 5.14 -17.38
CA GLU A 50 -14.23 6.49 -17.29
C GLU A 50 -13.25 7.55 -16.75
N ASN A 51 -12.25 7.13 -15.95
CA ASN A 51 -11.23 8.00 -15.37
C ASN A 51 -9.88 7.92 -16.12
N SER A 52 -9.91 7.63 -17.43
CA SER A 52 -8.71 7.59 -18.25
C SER A 52 -8.99 7.85 -19.73
N ASN A 53 -7.96 8.19 -20.50
CA ASN A 53 -8.04 8.20 -21.96
C ASN A 53 -7.72 6.84 -22.57
N LYS A 54 -6.83 6.07 -21.92
CA LYS A 54 -6.50 4.68 -22.25
C LYS A 54 -6.35 3.88 -20.96
N LEU A 55 -6.76 2.63 -20.99
CA LEU A 55 -6.68 1.72 -19.85
C LEU A 55 -6.06 0.38 -20.26
N TYR A 56 -5.06 -0.06 -19.51
CA TYR A 56 -4.37 -1.33 -19.70
C TYR A 56 -4.28 -2.08 -18.38
N GLU A 57 -4.39 -3.41 -18.47
CA GLU A 57 -4.28 -4.27 -17.30
C GLU A 57 -2.82 -4.44 -16.90
N LEU A 58 -2.54 -4.19 -15.63
CA LEU A 58 -1.25 -4.43 -15.02
C LEU A 58 -1.15 -5.91 -14.63
N LYS A 59 -0.42 -6.67 -15.45
CA LYS A 59 -0.22 -8.11 -15.26
C LYS A 59 0.84 -8.38 -14.19
N THR A 60 0.67 -9.50 -13.48
CA THR A 60 1.58 -9.97 -12.43
C THR A 60 3.05 -9.93 -12.87
N GLU A 61 3.92 -9.50 -11.97
CA GLU A 61 5.36 -9.46 -12.23
C GLU A 61 5.94 -10.84 -12.55
N LYS A 62 6.79 -10.90 -13.57
CA LYS A 62 7.51 -12.12 -13.96
C LYS A 62 9.02 -11.87 -13.99
N PHE A 63 9.60 -11.70 -12.81
CA PHE A 63 11.06 -11.64 -12.66
C PHE A 63 11.70 -13.03 -12.64
N SER A 64 12.87 -13.14 -13.26
CA SER A 64 13.73 -14.32 -13.19
C SER A 64 14.11 -14.67 -11.75
N TYR A 65 14.41 -15.95 -11.51
CA TYR A 65 14.85 -16.41 -10.18
C TYR A 65 16.16 -15.73 -9.74
N ARG A 66 17.06 -15.44 -10.69
CA ARG A 66 18.32 -14.73 -10.43
C ARG A 66 18.06 -13.31 -9.91
N TYR A 67 17.16 -12.56 -10.56
CA TYR A 67 16.75 -11.23 -10.08
C TYR A 67 16.09 -11.30 -8.71
N LYS A 68 15.19 -12.28 -8.49
CA LYS A 68 14.50 -12.46 -7.20
C LYS A 68 15.48 -12.69 -6.05
N ILE A 69 16.49 -13.56 -6.23
CA ILE A 69 17.52 -13.77 -5.21
C ILE A 69 18.30 -12.48 -4.92
N PHE A 70 18.72 -11.77 -5.96
CA PHE A 70 19.45 -10.51 -5.81
C PHE A 70 18.61 -9.51 -5.01
N PHE A 71 17.36 -9.30 -5.42
CA PHE A 71 16.43 -8.40 -4.76
C PHE A 71 16.23 -8.77 -3.29
N GLU A 72 16.00 -10.05 -2.97
CA GLU A 72 15.82 -10.52 -1.60
C GLU A 72 17.05 -10.28 -0.71
N ILE A 73 18.26 -10.55 -1.22
CA ILE A 73 19.50 -10.34 -0.45
C ILE A 73 19.71 -8.84 -0.16
N PHE A 74 19.46 -7.97 -1.14
CA PHE A 74 19.67 -6.54 -0.97
C PHE A 74 18.55 -5.85 -0.20
N ASP A 75 17.32 -6.34 -0.27
CA ASP A 75 16.26 -5.91 0.64
C ASP A 75 16.60 -6.30 2.08
N LEU A 76 17.13 -7.51 2.29
CA LEU A 76 17.60 -7.95 3.60
C LEU A 76 18.79 -7.11 4.10
N ALA A 77 19.76 -6.78 3.23
CA ALA A 77 20.88 -5.92 3.56
C ALA A 77 20.43 -4.48 3.88
N HIS A 78 19.45 -3.94 3.15
CA HIS A 78 18.86 -2.64 3.42
C HIS A 78 18.16 -2.61 4.78
N ASN A 79 17.32 -3.61 5.07
CA ASN A 79 16.68 -3.77 6.38
C ASN A 79 17.73 -3.88 7.49
N ARG A 80 18.84 -4.59 7.25
CA ARG A 80 19.96 -4.68 8.20
C ARG A 80 20.66 -3.34 8.42
N TYR A 81 20.91 -2.58 7.36
CA TYR A 81 21.53 -1.25 7.43
C TYR A 81 20.65 -0.25 8.18
N MET A 82 19.35 -0.26 7.92
CA MET A 82 18.37 0.60 8.58
C MET A 82 18.14 0.25 10.05
N TRP A 83 18.05 -1.05 10.35
CA TRP A 83 17.88 -1.62 11.69
C TRP A 83 16.78 -0.98 12.58
N SER A 84 15.68 -0.54 11.98
CA SER A 84 14.50 -0.08 12.70
C SER A 84 13.85 -1.21 13.51
N GLU A 85 12.98 -0.89 14.47
CA GLU A 85 12.21 -1.91 15.21
C GLU A 85 11.41 -2.82 14.27
N ALA A 86 10.75 -2.24 13.25
CA ALA A 86 10.04 -3.02 12.26
C ALA A 86 10.98 -3.96 11.46
N ALA A 87 12.20 -3.52 11.15
CA ALA A 87 13.19 -4.35 10.47
C ALA A 87 13.70 -5.48 11.37
N LYS A 88 13.92 -5.24 12.67
CA LYS A 88 14.29 -6.26 13.66
C LYS A 88 13.21 -7.33 13.79
N VAL A 89 11.95 -6.91 13.97
CA VAL A 89 10.81 -7.83 14.05
C VAL A 89 10.70 -8.68 12.78
N ARG A 90 10.76 -8.07 11.58
CA ARG A 90 10.76 -8.84 10.32
C ARG A 90 11.94 -9.82 10.24
N TRP A 91 13.11 -9.41 10.71
CA TRP A 91 14.31 -10.25 10.71
C TRP A 91 14.13 -11.52 11.54
N GLU A 92 13.51 -11.39 12.71
CA GLU A 92 13.19 -12.50 13.62
C GLU A 92 12.02 -13.35 13.12
N MET A 93 10.92 -12.75 12.66
CA MET A 93 9.77 -13.48 12.12
C MET A 93 10.17 -14.41 10.97
N ARG A 94 11.04 -13.94 10.06
CA ARG A 94 11.56 -14.77 8.95
C ARG A 94 12.45 -15.93 9.41
N ASP A 95 13.01 -15.87 10.61
CA ASP A 95 13.74 -17.00 11.21
C ASP A 95 12.76 -18.06 11.73
N VAL A 96 11.63 -17.65 12.31
CA VAL A 96 10.55 -18.55 12.75
C VAL A 96 9.90 -19.27 11.55
N GLU A 97 9.68 -18.56 10.45
CA GLU A 97 9.15 -19.16 9.20
C GLU A 97 10.09 -20.21 8.56
N ALA A 98 11.39 -20.17 8.88
CA ALA A 98 12.37 -21.15 8.41
C ALA A 98 12.24 -22.48 9.17
N ASN A 99 11.14 -23.19 8.91
CA ASN A 99 10.72 -24.38 9.64
C ASN A 99 11.41 -25.70 9.24
N SER A 100 12.42 -25.69 8.36
CA SER A 100 13.19 -26.87 7.98
C SER A 100 14.69 -26.61 7.99
N ILE A 101 15.52 -27.66 8.17
CA ILE A 101 16.98 -27.54 8.21
C ILE A 101 17.53 -26.83 6.96
N LYS A 102 17.05 -27.24 5.77
CA LYS A 102 17.41 -26.61 4.49
C LYS A 102 17.07 -25.11 4.49
N LYS A 103 15.86 -24.74 4.92
CA LYS A 103 15.44 -23.33 4.99
C LYS A 103 16.30 -22.54 5.99
N LYS A 104 16.62 -23.12 7.15
CA LYS A 104 17.49 -22.50 8.16
C LYS A 104 18.89 -22.25 7.64
N ILE A 105 19.49 -23.19 6.91
CA ILE A 105 20.81 -23.03 6.29
C ILE A 105 20.78 -21.91 5.25
N ILE A 106 19.83 -21.94 4.31
CA ILE A 106 19.67 -20.89 3.28
C ILE A 106 19.48 -19.53 3.94
N ARG A 107 18.64 -19.45 4.98
CA ARG A 107 18.40 -18.24 5.75
C ARG A 107 19.68 -17.72 6.40
N ARG A 108 20.47 -18.58 7.07
CA ARG A 108 21.76 -18.20 7.67
C ARG A 108 22.73 -17.64 6.62
N ILE A 109 22.86 -18.30 5.47
CA ILE A 109 23.72 -17.83 4.37
C ILE A 109 23.27 -16.44 3.90
N LYS A 110 21.98 -16.26 3.61
CA LYS A 110 21.42 -14.95 3.20
C LYS A 110 21.66 -13.87 4.26
N LYS A 111 21.52 -14.19 5.56
CA LYS A 111 21.80 -13.24 6.66
C LYS A 111 23.26 -12.84 6.69
N SER A 112 24.18 -13.80 6.62
CA SER A 112 25.62 -13.52 6.65
C SER A 112 26.02 -12.61 5.49
N ILE A 113 25.55 -12.93 4.28
CA ILE A 113 25.77 -12.08 3.10
C ILE A 113 25.15 -10.69 3.32
N ALA A 114 23.90 -10.62 3.77
CA ALA A 114 23.22 -9.34 3.99
C ALA A 114 23.90 -8.45 5.04
N VAL A 115 24.44 -9.03 6.12
CA VAL A 115 25.20 -8.28 7.14
C VAL A 115 26.47 -7.68 6.55
N LEU A 116 27.20 -8.44 5.73
CA LEU A 116 28.40 -7.92 5.04
C LEU A 116 28.06 -6.82 4.04
N LEU A 117 26.91 -6.93 3.37
CA LEU A 117 26.45 -5.97 2.37
C LEU A 117 25.68 -4.76 2.96
N ALA A 118 25.40 -4.76 4.27
CA ALA A 118 24.61 -3.74 4.96
C ALA A 118 25.40 -2.44 5.18
N HIS A 119 25.83 -1.81 4.09
CA HIS A 119 26.60 -0.58 4.10
C HIS A 119 26.13 0.35 2.98
N ARG A 120 26.13 1.67 3.25
CA ARG A 120 25.58 2.69 2.34
C ARG A 120 26.13 2.59 0.91
N LYS A 121 27.46 2.49 0.76
CA LYS A 121 28.11 2.42 -0.57
C LYS A 121 27.69 1.16 -1.33
N THR A 122 27.59 0.03 -0.64
CA THR A 122 27.18 -1.25 -1.20
C THR A 122 25.73 -1.21 -1.68
N LEU A 123 24.83 -0.65 -0.87
CA LEU A 123 23.42 -0.48 -1.25
C LEU A 123 23.25 0.47 -2.45
N GLN A 124 24.00 1.57 -2.50
CA GLN A 124 23.99 2.48 -3.65
C GLN A 124 24.51 1.82 -4.94
N TRP A 125 25.53 0.97 -4.83
CA TRP A 125 26.03 0.21 -5.97
C TRP A 125 25.03 -0.86 -6.41
N ALA A 126 24.38 -1.52 -5.45
CA ALA A 126 23.34 -2.50 -5.70
C ALA A 126 22.16 -1.92 -6.49
N GLU A 127 21.78 -0.66 -6.26
CA GLU A 127 20.74 0.02 -7.06
C GLU A 127 21.09 0.09 -8.56
N LYS A 128 22.38 0.26 -8.90
CA LYS A 128 22.82 0.24 -10.31
C LYS A 128 22.73 -1.16 -10.91
N ILE A 129 23.13 -2.18 -10.14
CA ILE A 129 23.03 -3.57 -10.59
C ILE A 129 21.56 -4.00 -10.71
N ASP A 130 20.72 -3.59 -9.77
CA ASP A 130 19.28 -3.86 -9.76
C ASP A 130 18.64 -3.36 -11.06
N ALA A 131 18.92 -2.10 -11.42
CA ALA A 131 18.47 -1.51 -12.68
C ALA A 131 19.00 -2.27 -13.91
N TRP A 132 20.29 -2.66 -13.90
CA TRP A 132 20.89 -3.42 -15.00
C TRP A 132 20.31 -4.84 -15.13
N LEU A 133 20.13 -5.57 -14.03
CA LEU A 133 19.50 -6.90 -14.04
C LEU A 133 18.05 -6.79 -14.51
N ALA A 134 17.28 -5.84 -13.96
CA ALA A 134 15.91 -5.59 -14.37
C ALA A 134 15.81 -5.24 -15.87
N SER A 135 16.78 -4.52 -16.43
CA SER A 135 16.78 -4.15 -17.85
C SER A 135 16.82 -5.35 -18.81
N LYS A 136 17.18 -6.54 -18.32
CA LYS A 136 17.23 -7.79 -19.10
C LYS A 136 15.97 -8.63 -18.98
N GLU A 137 15.06 -8.25 -18.10
CA GLU A 137 13.84 -9.01 -17.82
C GLU A 137 12.83 -8.83 -18.96
N LYS A 138 12.20 -9.94 -19.38
CA LYS A 138 11.30 -9.97 -20.54
C LYS A 138 10.19 -8.91 -20.46
N GLN A 139 9.54 -8.81 -19.31
CA GLN A 139 8.44 -7.88 -19.09
C GLN A 139 8.90 -6.41 -19.13
N VAL A 140 10.15 -6.13 -18.71
CA VAL A 140 10.75 -4.79 -18.81
C VAL A 140 10.98 -4.42 -20.28
N LEU A 141 11.47 -5.35 -21.10
CA LEU A 141 11.67 -5.13 -22.55
C LEU A 141 10.34 -4.94 -23.29
N GLU A 142 9.29 -5.68 -22.92
CA GLU A 142 7.94 -5.50 -23.46
C GLU A 142 7.40 -4.10 -23.15
N TYR A 143 7.54 -3.64 -21.90
CA TYR A 143 7.11 -2.29 -21.53
C TYR A 143 7.94 -1.19 -22.19
N GLN A 144 9.24 -1.40 -22.46
CA GLN A 144 10.02 -0.42 -23.21
C GLN A 144 9.46 -0.18 -24.62
N LYS A 145 9.07 -1.25 -25.33
CA LYS A 145 8.43 -1.11 -26.65
C LYS A 145 7.14 -0.29 -26.57
N PHE A 146 6.27 -0.65 -25.62
CA PHE A 146 5.02 0.06 -25.38
C PHE A 146 5.24 1.56 -25.06
N LEU A 147 6.20 1.89 -24.20
CA LEU A 147 6.50 3.27 -23.82
C LEU A 147 7.06 4.09 -25.00
N LEU A 148 7.90 3.49 -25.85
CA LEU A 148 8.43 4.12 -27.06
C LEU A 148 7.33 4.44 -28.09
N GLU A 149 6.36 3.54 -28.26
CA GLU A 149 5.24 3.72 -29.18
C GLU A 149 4.27 4.84 -28.74
N ASN A 150 4.13 5.07 -27.43
CA ASN A 150 3.13 5.97 -26.87
C ASN A 150 3.68 7.32 -26.37
N LYS A 151 5.01 7.50 -26.31
CA LYS A 151 5.71 8.78 -25.99
C LYS A 151 5.20 9.46 -24.71
N PHE A 152 5.33 8.79 -23.56
CA PHE A 152 4.98 9.36 -22.26
C PHE A 152 6.01 10.37 -21.76
N ASP A 153 5.54 11.48 -21.18
CA ASP A 153 6.36 12.51 -20.53
C ASP A 153 6.67 12.15 -19.07
N LEU A 154 5.75 11.42 -18.42
CA LEU A 154 5.85 11.02 -17.02
C LEU A 154 5.20 9.65 -16.77
N VAL A 155 5.88 8.79 -16.02
CA VAL A 155 5.34 7.55 -15.46
C VAL A 155 5.21 7.70 -13.95
N PHE A 156 3.98 7.75 -13.46
CA PHE A 156 3.65 7.94 -12.05
C PHE A 156 3.18 6.63 -11.39
N ASN A 157 3.99 6.09 -10.48
CA ASN A 157 3.61 4.96 -9.65
C ASN A 157 2.91 5.44 -8.35
N THR A 158 1.62 5.15 -8.22
CA THR A 158 0.79 5.62 -7.09
C THR A 158 1.10 4.95 -5.73
N SER A 159 2.07 4.04 -5.67
CA SER A 159 2.55 3.46 -4.41
C SER A 159 4.00 3.00 -4.54
N HIS A 160 4.91 3.51 -3.71
CA HIS A 160 6.28 2.96 -3.64
C HIS A 160 6.32 1.59 -2.94
N SER A 161 5.42 1.34 -1.99
CA SER A 161 5.32 0.10 -1.21
C SER A 161 4.26 -0.83 -1.79
N HIS A 162 4.40 -2.14 -1.55
CA HIS A 162 3.48 -3.18 -2.04
C HIS A 162 3.16 -3.08 -3.55
N ALA A 163 4.09 -2.55 -4.33
CA ALA A 163 3.90 -2.25 -5.76
C ALA A 163 4.88 -3.02 -6.64
N ARG A 164 5.26 -4.24 -6.22
CA ARG A 164 6.19 -5.10 -6.95
C ARG A 164 5.75 -5.32 -8.41
N ILE A 165 4.45 -5.50 -8.62
CA ILE A 165 3.82 -5.60 -9.94
C ILE A 165 4.05 -4.37 -10.85
N ALA A 166 4.31 -3.19 -10.30
CA ALA A 166 4.61 -1.98 -11.06
C ALA A 166 6.09 -1.89 -11.47
N LEU A 167 7.00 -2.60 -10.79
CA LEU A 167 8.44 -2.45 -10.97
C LEU A 167 8.88 -2.61 -12.43
N PRO A 168 8.41 -3.60 -13.21
CA PRO A 168 8.87 -3.76 -14.58
C PRO A 168 8.61 -2.52 -15.45
N LEU A 169 7.45 -1.87 -15.26
CA LEU A 169 7.06 -0.68 -16.02
C LEU A 169 7.87 0.55 -15.59
N VAL A 170 8.16 0.69 -14.30
CA VAL A 170 9.02 1.78 -13.80
C VAL A 170 10.48 1.59 -14.25
N TYR A 171 11.01 0.37 -14.23
CA TYR A 171 12.34 0.09 -14.79
C TYR A 171 12.40 0.37 -16.28
N ALA A 172 11.37 0.01 -17.04
CA ALA A 172 11.28 0.32 -18.46
C ALA A 172 11.33 1.84 -18.72
N ALA A 173 10.57 2.62 -17.93
CA ALA A 173 10.56 4.08 -18.02
C ALA A 173 11.94 4.68 -17.71
N ASN A 174 12.58 4.24 -16.63
CA ASN A 174 13.93 4.68 -16.24
C ASN A 174 14.97 4.36 -17.33
N ASN A 175 14.92 3.17 -17.95
CA ASN A 175 15.85 2.79 -19.01
C ASN A 175 15.72 3.66 -20.27
N LEU A 176 14.52 4.21 -20.51
CA LEU A 176 14.23 5.12 -21.61
C LEU A 176 14.42 6.59 -21.23
N ASN A 177 14.89 6.89 -20.03
CA ASN A 177 14.99 8.24 -19.47
C ASN A 177 13.65 9.02 -19.45
N ILE A 178 12.53 8.30 -19.40
CA ILE A 178 11.21 8.91 -19.18
C ILE A 178 11.13 9.29 -17.70
N LYS A 179 10.59 10.49 -17.41
CA LYS A 179 10.49 10.94 -16.02
C LYS A 179 9.63 9.98 -15.22
N THR A 180 10.05 9.69 -13.99
CA THR A 180 9.30 8.82 -13.08
C THR A 180 8.96 9.54 -11.78
N ALA A 181 7.78 9.25 -11.25
CA ALA A 181 7.35 9.74 -9.94
C ALA A 181 6.77 8.59 -9.11
N THR A 182 6.86 8.71 -7.78
CA THR A 182 6.17 7.79 -6.87
C THR A 182 5.50 8.49 -5.71
N PHE A 183 4.46 7.86 -5.15
CA PHE A 183 3.82 8.30 -3.92
C PHE A 183 4.38 7.56 -2.70
N LEU A 184 4.88 8.33 -1.73
CA LEU A 184 5.34 7.84 -0.43
C LEU A 184 4.13 7.56 0.46
N TYR A 185 3.69 6.31 0.43
CA TYR A 185 2.60 5.76 1.21
C TYR A 185 2.98 5.72 2.70
N SER A 186 2.39 6.57 3.54
CA SER A 186 2.60 6.69 4.99
C SER A 186 4.05 6.83 5.48
N TRP A 187 4.21 7.20 6.75
CA TRP A 187 5.52 7.41 7.37
C TRP A 187 6.18 6.10 7.78
N ASP A 188 5.39 5.10 8.20
CA ASP A 188 5.91 3.82 8.70
C ASP A 188 6.49 2.98 7.55
N ASN A 189 5.93 3.05 6.34
CA ASN A 189 6.38 2.24 5.21
C ASN A 189 7.83 2.53 4.80
N LEU A 190 8.33 3.75 5.08
CA LEU A 190 9.73 4.11 4.85
C LEU A 190 10.71 3.19 5.59
N THR A 191 10.28 2.58 6.70
CA THR A 191 11.08 1.67 7.52
C THR A 191 10.47 0.26 7.60
N SER A 192 9.19 0.12 7.29
CA SER A 192 8.42 -1.13 7.44
C SER A 192 8.26 -1.94 6.15
N GLN A 193 8.44 -1.34 4.96
CA GLN A 193 8.15 -2.00 3.68
C GLN A 193 9.38 -2.27 2.79
N GLY A 194 10.56 -2.33 3.40
CA GLY A 194 11.81 -2.61 2.70
C GLY A 194 12.32 -1.41 1.91
N ARG A 195 13.16 -1.68 0.92
CA ARG A 195 13.84 -0.62 0.14
C ARG A 195 12.89 0.03 -0.87
N VAL A 196 12.96 1.36 -0.98
CA VAL A 196 12.27 2.11 -2.04
C VAL A 196 13.04 1.97 -3.35
N VAL A 197 12.59 1.04 -4.20
CA VAL A 197 13.15 0.82 -5.53
C VAL A 197 12.08 0.67 -6.61
N PRO A 198 12.40 0.98 -7.88
CA PRO A 198 13.64 1.62 -8.32
C PRO A 198 13.73 3.09 -7.85
N ARG A 199 14.81 3.79 -8.22
CA ARG A 199 14.86 5.24 -8.03
C ARG A 199 13.82 5.93 -8.92
N TYR A 200 13.28 7.04 -8.42
CA TYR A 200 12.35 7.90 -9.12
C TYR A 200 12.94 9.30 -9.30
N ASP A 201 12.56 10.03 -10.36
CA ASP A 201 12.91 11.45 -10.48
C ASP A 201 12.22 12.28 -9.39
N PHE A 202 10.97 11.94 -9.06
CA PHE A 202 10.15 12.66 -8.07
C PHE A 202 9.47 11.73 -7.05
N TYR A 203 9.28 12.25 -5.85
CA TYR A 203 8.64 11.56 -4.73
C TYR A 203 7.59 12.49 -4.11
N PHE A 204 6.35 12.03 -4.01
CA PHE A 204 5.26 12.79 -3.39
C PHE A 204 5.05 12.32 -1.94
N ALA A 205 5.29 13.22 -0.99
CA ALA A 205 5.20 12.97 0.45
C ALA A 205 3.95 13.63 1.04
N TRP A 206 3.41 13.05 2.11
CA TRP A 206 2.20 13.62 2.74
C TRP A 206 2.48 14.95 3.43
N ASN A 207 3.64 15.06 4.06
CA ASN A 207 4.02 16.21 4.86
C ASN A 207 5.55 16.34 4.92
N SER A 208 6.02 17.44 5.51
CA SER A 208 7.44 17.73 5.66
C SER A 208 8.18 16.70 6.51
N LYS A 209 7.50 16.03 7.46
CA LYS A 209 8.12 14.97 8.27
C LYS A 209 8.49 13.75 7.42
N ILE A 210 7.58 13.22 6.61
CA ILE A 210 7.87 12.10 5.69
C ILE A 210 8.99 12.50 4.72
N LYS A 211 8.97 13.74 4.21
CA LYS A 211 10.03 14.25 3.34
C LYS A 211 11.41 14.23 4.03
N ASN A 212 11.49 14.68 5.27
CA ASN A 212 12.73 14.70 6.04
C ASN A 212 13.20 13.29 6.40
N ASP A 213 12.30 12.43 6.87
CA ASP A 213 12.59 11.03 7.21
C ASP A 213 13.09 10.28 5.97
N PHE A 214 12.45 10.47 4.81
CA PHE A 214 12.91 9.90 3.54
C PHE A 214 14.32 10.36 3.16
N HIS A 215 14.64 11.65 3.34
CA HIS A 215 15.98 12.17 3.04
C HIS A 215 17.04 11.63 4.00
N THR A 216 16.72 11.41 5.28
CA THR A 216 17.62 10.76 6.24
C THR A 216 17.96 9.34 5.79
N ILE A 217 16.97 8.59 5.28
CA ILE A 217 17.15 7.22 4.81
C ILE A 217 17.87 7.17 3.46
N TYR A 218 17.54 8.11 2.56
CA TYR A 218 18.08 8.20 1.21
C TYR A 218 18.79 9.55 0.98
N PRO A 219 19.95 9.80 1.64
CA PRO A 219 20.63 11.10 1.61
C PRO A 219 21.19 11.50 0.24
N HIS A 220 21.16 10.59 -0.73
CA HIS A 220 21.56 10.83 -2.11
C HIS A 220 20.43 11.41 -2.97
N VAL A 221 19.17 11.33 -2.52
CA VAL A 221 18.03 11.95 -3.18
C VAL A 221 18.02 13.44 -2.81
N LYS A 222 17.95 14.31 -3.82
CA LYS A 222 17.95 15.77 -3.61
C LYS A 222 16.63 16.19 -2.95
N LYS A 223 16.69 17.19 -2.06
CA LYS A 223 15.49 17.73 -1.40
C LYS A 223 14.44 18.27 -2.37
N SER A 224 14.84 18.72 -3.55
CA SER A 224 13.94 19.19 -4.62
C SER A 224 13.17 18.05 -5.31
N GLN A 225 13.63 16.81 -5.21
CA GLN A 225 12.94 15.64 -5.77
C GLN A 225 11.77 15.18 -4.90
N VAL A 226 11.75 15.56 -3.61
CA VAL A 226 10.68 15.17 -2.68
C VAL A 226 9.74 16.36 -2.47
N ILE A 227 8.51 16.23 -2.97
CA ILE A 227 7.49 17.29 -2.99
C ILE A 227 6.42 16.93 -1.97
N VAL A 228 6.03 17.88 -1.12
CA VAL A 228 4.95 17.68 -0.15
C VAL A 228 3.63 17.99 -0.83
N THR A 229 2.75 17.00 -0.94
CA THR A 229 1.48 17.10 -1.69
C THR A 229 0.26 16.84 -0.82
N GLY A 230 0.42 16.49 0.46
CA GLY A 230 -0.67 15.92 1.24
C GLY A 230 -0.93 14.45 0.87
N THR A 231 -2.00 13.89 1.44
CA THR A 231 -2.38 12.49 1.21
C THR A 231 -3.75 12.38 0.57
N PRO A 232 -3.88 11.70 -0.58
CA PRO A 232 -5.15 11.51 -1.25
C PRO A 232 -6.21 10.83 -0.38
N GLN A 233 -5.79 9.92 0.51
CA GLN A 233 -6.70 9.06 1.29
C GLN A 233 -7.66 9.84 2.21
N PHE A 234 -7.32 11.08 2.56
CA PHE A 234 -8.13 11.91 3.45
C PHE A 234 -8.96 12.96 2.73
N ILE A 235 -8.83 13.12 1.40
CA ILE A 235 -9.55 14.15 0.64
C ILE A 235 -11.06 14.06 0.88
N ASN A 236 -11.63 12.86 0.84
CA ASN A 236 -13.07 12.67 1.01
C ASN A 236 -13.58 13.04 2.44
N HIS A 237 -12.70 13.25 3.43
CA HIS A 237 -13.14 13.75 4.75
C HIS A 237 -13.48 15.24 4.72
N PHE A 238 -13.05 15.96 3.68
CA PHE A 238 -13.37 17.36 3.45
C PHE A 238 -14.53 17.55 2.47
N ASP A 239 -15.01 16.45 1.89
CA ASP A 239 -16.12 16.44 0.94
C ASP A 239 -17.42 16.14 1.70
N LYS A 240 -18.20 17.19 1.98
CA LYS A 240 -19.45 17.09 2.74
C LYS A 240 -20.47 16.18 2.05
N ASP A 241 -20.44 16.12 0.72
CA ASP A 241 -21.38 15.32 -0.06
C ASP A 241 -21.08 13.81 0.08
N LYS A 242 -19.86 13.46 0.48
CA LYS A 242 -19.45 12.08 0.78
C LYS A 242 -19.62 11.68 2.24
N CYS A 243 -20.06 12.61 3.10
CA CYS A 243 -20.27 12.35 4.51
C CYS A 243 -21.71 11.88 4.76
N LEU A 244 -21.86 10.68 5.32
CA LEU A 244 -23.16 10.23 5.80
C LEU A 244 -23.60 11.10 6.97
N SER A 245 -24.88 11.47 7.01
CA SER A 245 -25.46 12.01 8.24
C SER A 245 -25.36 10.97 9.35
N LYS A 246 -25.39 11.43 10.61
CA LYS A 246 -25.45 10.53 11.77
C LYS A 246 -26.58 9.52 11.63
N ASN A 247 -27.72 9.96 11.05
CA ASN A 247 -28.88 9.11 10.87
C ASN A 247 -28.68 8.01 9.83
N GLU A 248 -28.11 8.35 8.68
CA GLU A 248 -27.80 7.34 7.67
C GLU A 248 -26.75 6.35 8.16
N LEU A 249 -25.72 6.83 8.86
CA LEU A 249 -24.68 5.99 9.44
C LEU A 249 -25.27 4.99 10.45
N TYR A 250 -26.09 5.48 11.38
CA TYR A 250 -26.68 4.64 12.42
C TYR A 250 -27.59 3.57 11.81
N LYS A 251 -28.49 3.98 10.90
CA LYS A 251 -29.35 3.05 10.17
C LYS A 251 -28.55 1.98 9.42
N LYS A 252 -27.47 2.39 8.74
CA LYS A 252 -26.61 1.48 7.97
C LYS A 252 -25.86 0.48 8.84
N LEU A 253 -25.48 0.88 10.05
CA LEU A 253 -24.78 0.03 11.01
C LEU A 253 -25.74 -0.75 11.93
N GLY A 254 -27.06 -0.58 11.80
CA GLY A 254 -28.05 -1.18 12.70
C GLY A 254 -28.03 -0.62 14.12
N LEU A 255 -27.61 0.63 14.29
CA LEU A 255 -27.54 1.34 15.56
C LEU A 255 -28.85 2.12 15.83
N ASN A 256 -29.24 2.22 17.10
CA ASN A 256 -30.43 2.97 17.50
C ASN A 256 -30.12 4.45 17.70
N PHE A 257 -31.13 5.27 17.39
CA PHE A 257 -31.12 6.68 17.72
C PHE A 257 -31.30 6.90 19.22
N GLY A 258 -30.47 7.78 19.80
CA GLY A 258 -30.51 8.12 21.24
C GLY A 258 -29.52 7.33 22.11
N ASP A 259 -29.08 6.15 21.65
CA ASP A 259 -28.02 5.40 22.32
C ASP A 259 -26.68 6.14 22.26
N LYS A 260 -25.87 5.94 23.31
CA LYS A 260 -24.46 6.35 23.35
C LYS A 260 -23.59 5.16 22.99
N TYR A 261 -22.58 5.40 22.16
CA TYR A 261 -21.69 4.36 21.67
C TYR A 261 -20.24 4.68 21.98
N PHE A 262 -19.50 3.65 22.40
CA PHE A 262 -18.05 3.64 22.39
C PHE A 262 -17.58 2.89 21.15
N LEU A 263 -16.73 3.50 20.31
CA LEU A 263 -16.22 2.87 19.11
C LEU A 263 -14.84 2.26 19.37
N TYR A 264 -14.73 0.95 19.20
CA TYR A 264 -13.46 0.25 19.14
C TYR A 264 -13.11 -0.07 17.66
N SER A 265 -11.91 0.30 17.22
CA SER A 265 -11.43 -0.03 15.86
C SER A 265 -10.41 -1.16 15.93
N SER A 266 -10.75 -2.28 15.33
CA SER A 266 -9.98 -3.51 15.40
C SER A 266 -8.75 -3.48 14.48
N GLY A 267 -7.72 -4.23 14.86
CA GLY A 267 -6.51 -4.48 14.08
C GLY A 267 -6.66 -5.66 13.10
N MET A 268 -5.57 -5.96 12.39
CA MET A 268 -5.47 -7.17 11.56
C MET A 268 -5.49 -8.41 12.44
N SER A 269 -6.40 -9.36 12.20
CA SER A 269 -6.56 -10.59 12.99
C SER A 269 -5.24 -11.34 13.20
N HIS A 270 -4.41 -11.47 12.17
CA HIS A 270 -3.13 -12.18 12.30
C HIS A 270 -2.12 -11.45 13.21
N HIS A 271 -2.19 -10.12 13.32
CA HIS A 271 -1.34 -9.35 14.23
C HIS A 271 -1.93 -9.26 15.64
N MET A 272 -3.26 -9.35 15.77
CA MET A 272 -3.99 -9.20 17.03
C MET A 272 -5.00 -10.34 17.20
N PRO A 273 -4.56 -11.61 17.27
CA PRO A 273 -5.48 -12.76 17.27
C PRO A 273 -6.37 -12.84 18.50
N TYR A 274 -5.96 -12.21 19.61
CA TYR A 274 -6.69 -12.19 20.88
C TYR A 274 -7.53 -10.92 21.09
N GLU A 275 -7.71 -10.11 20.03
CA GLU A 275 -8.52 -8.89 20.11
C GLU A 275 -9.97 -9.11 20.57
N PRO A 276 -10.65 -10.24 20.29
CA PRO A 276 -11.96 -10.54 20.87
C PRO A 276 -11.96 -10.51 22.41
N TYR A 277 -10.92 -11.03 23.06
CA TYR A 277 -10.80 -10.98 24.52
C TYR A 277 -10.64 -9.53 25.01
N VAL A 278 -9.81 -8.74 24.32
CA VAL A 278 -9.62 -7.32 24.65
C VAL A 278 -10.93 -6.55 24.54
N VAL A 279 -11.68 -6.75 23.45
CA VAL A 279 -12.99 -6.14 23.23
C VAL A 279 -13.98 -6.54 24.32
N GLU A 280 -14.02 -7.82 24.70
CA GLU A 280 -14.89 -8.31 25.77
C GLU A 280 -14.57 -7.63 27.11
N ARG A 281 -13.28 -7.53 27.46
CA ARG A 281 -12.83 -6.84 28.68
C ARG A 281 -13.15 -5.35 28.67
N ILE A 282 -13.02 -4.68 27.51
CA ILE A 282 -13.42 -3.28 27.36
C ILE A 282 -14.94 -3.13 27.57
N ALA A 283 -15.75 -4.03 27.02
CA ALA A 283 -17.19 -4.01 27.21
C ALA A 283 -17.57 -4.17 28.69
N ASP A 284 -16.92 -5.09 29.42
CA ASP A 284 -17.16 -5.28 30.86
C ASP A 284 -16.81 -4.02 31.67
N ILE A 285 -15.68 -3.38 31.36
CA ILE A 285 -15.26 -2.14 32.02
C ILE A 285 -16.26 -1.03 31.75
N ILE A 286 -16.66 -0.83 30.48
CA ILE A 286 -17.66 0.19 30.12
C ILE A 286 -18.97 -0.06 30.87
N TYR A 287 -19.45 -1.30 30.89
CA TYR A 287 -20.69 -1.67 31.58
C TYR A 287 -20.62 -1.37 33.09
N SER A 288 -19.46 -1.60 33.72
CA SER A 288 -19.25 -1.32 35.15
C SER A 288 -19.26 0.17 35.52
N ILE A 289 -18.97 1.06 34.56
CA ILE A 289 -18.87 2.51 34.78
C ILE A 289 -20.13 3.23 34.28
N GLN A 290 -20.58 2.90 33.07
CA GLN A 290 -21.69 3.52 32.35
C GLN A 290 -22.46 2.45 31.55
N PRO A 291 -23.39 1.72 32.17
CA PRO A 291 -24.11 0.61 31.54
C PRO A 291 -24.99 1.03 30.35
N GLU A 292 -25.30 2.32 30.21
CA GLU A 292 -26.03 2.87 29.07
C GLU A 292 -25.18 3.01 27.79
N ILE A 293 -23.85 2.96 27.91
CA ILE A 293 -22.95 3.06 26.75
C ILE A 293 -22.75 1.67 26.14
N LYS A 294 -23.05 1.55 24.85
CA LYS A 294 -22.89 0.31 24.09
C LYS A 294 -21.56 0.31 23.33
N LEU A 295 -20.91 -0.85 23.27
CA LEU A 295 -19.67 -1.00 22.51
C LEU A 295 -19.97 -1.34 21.05
N VAL A 296 -19.39 -0.58 20.11
CA VAL A 296 -19.42 -0.86 18.68
C VAL A 296 -18.01 -1.20 18.23
N VAL A 297 -17.84 -2.34 17.57
CA VAL A 297 -16.56 -2.79 17.01
C VAL A 297 -16.57 -2.57 15.51
N ARG A 298 -15.76 -1.62 15.04
CA ARG A 298 -15.40 -1.50 13.63
C ARG A 298 -14.23 -2.42 13.34
N THR A 299 -14.50 -3.49 12.60
CA THR A 299 -13.48 -4.47 12.25
C THR A 299 -12.50 -3.92 11.21
N TYR A 300 -11.28 -4.44 11.21
CA TYR A 300 -10.26 -4.03 10.25
C TYR A 300 -10.76 -4.24 8.82
N ALA A 301 -10.59 -3.22 7.99
CA ALA A 301 -11.25 -3.12 6.68
C ALA A 301 -10.82 -4.18 5.65
N LYS A 302 -9.82 -5.02 5.92
CA LYS A 302 -9.41 -6.15 5.06
C LYS A 302 -9.57 -7.51 5.73
N ASP A 303 -10.22 -7.53 6.88
CA ASP A 303 -10.49 -8.74 7.63
C ASP A 303 -11.90 -9.23 7.32
N THR A 304 -12.11 -10.54 7.34
CA THR A 304 -13.46 -11.13 7.29
C THR A 304 -14.15 -11.05 8.66
N ALA A 305 -13.44 -10.55 9.68
CA ALA A 305 -13.90 -10.44 11.06
C ALA A 305 -14.26 -11.77 11.71
N SER A 306 -13.79 -12.89 11.15
CA SER A 306 -14.10 -14.23 11.64
C SER A 306 -13.62 -14.47 13.08
N VAL A 307 -12.56 -13.77 13.50
CA VAL A 307 -12.07 -13.80 14.89
C VAL A 307 -13.13 -13.34 15.90
N PHE A 308 -14.07 -12.50 15.50
CA PHE A 308 -15.14 -11.99 16.37
C PHE A 308 -16.41 -12.85 16.35
N SER A 309 -16.49 -13.91 15.54
CA SER A 309 -17.73 -14.69 15.35
C SER A 309 -18.25 -15.31 16.66
N GLU A 310 -17.35 -15.85 17.48
CA GLU A 310 -17.72 -16.42 18.79
C GLU A 310 -18.22 -15.32 19.73
N LEU A 311 -17.49 -14.20 19.83
CA LEU A 311 -17.87 -13.07 20.66
C LEU A 311 -19.24 -12.51 20.26
N LYS A 312 -19.49 -12.34 18.96
CA LYS A 312 -20.79 -11.90 18.41
C LYS A 312 -21.94 -12.85 18.77
N THR A 313 -21.64 -14.13 19.03
CA THR A 313 -22.63 -15.11 19.48
C THR A 313 -22.88 -15.00 20.99
N ARG A 314 -21.81 -14.90 21.80
CA ARG A 314 -21.90 -14.86 23.27
C ARG A 314 -22.33 -13.50 23.84
N ARG A 315 -21.94 -12.39 23.22
CA ARG A 315 -22.11 -11.01 23.70
C ARG A 315 -22.95 -10.18 22.74
N LYS A 316 -24.28 -10.28 22.87
CA LYS A 316 -25.25 -9.56 22.03
C LYS A 316 -25.32 -8.06 22.32
N ASP A 317 -24.79 -7.64 23.46
CA ASP A 317 -24.61 -6.25 23.87
C ASP A 317 -23.47 -5.55 23.11
N ILE A 318 -22.54 -6.31 22.51
CA ILE A 318 -21.46 -5.78 21.68
C ILE A 318 -21.91 -5.78 20.22
N LEU A 319 -21.94 -4.60 19.61
CA LEU A 319 -22.37 -4.41 18.23
C LEU A 319 -21.18 -4.56 17.30
N ILE A 320 -21.19 -5.59 16.45
CA ILE A 320 -20.14 -5.87 15.47
C ILE A 320 -20.78 -5.90 14.07
N PRO A 321 -20.87 -4.73 13.39
CA PRO A 321 -21.45 -4.63 12.06
C PRO A 321 -20.66 -5.45 11.05
N GLU A 322 -21.35 -5.95 10.02
CA GLU A 322 -20.68 -6.59 8.89
C GLU A 322 -20.00 -5.53 8.02
N VAL A 323 -18.82 -5.87 7.51
CA VAL A 323 -18.07 -5.01 6.59
C VAL A 323 -18.19 -5.58 5.19
N ASP A 324 -18.89 -4.85 4.31
CA ASP A 324 -18.99 -5.19 2.90
C ASP A 324 -17.63 -5.01 2.19
N TRP A 325 -16.91 -6.12 2.02
CA TRP A 325 -15.55 -6.15 1.47
C TRP A 325 -15.46 -6.96 0.15
N GLU A 326 -14.65 -6.49 -0.80
CA GLU A 326 -14.27 -7.27 -1.99
C GLU A 326 -12.95 -8.01 -1.74
N PRO A 327 -12.97 -9.36 -1.65
CA PRO A 327 -11.79 -10.11 -1.21
C PRO A 327 -10.58 -10.04 -2.12
N ASN A 328 -10.81 -9.92 -3.42
CA ASN A 328 -9.77 -10.19 -4.40
C ASN A 328 -8.71 -9.07 -4.50
N PHE A 329 -8.99 -7.84 -4.01
CA PHE A 329 -8.11 -6.68 -4.26
C PHE A 329 -7.99 -5.68 -3.11
N HIS A 330 -8.42 -6.06 -1.90
CA HIS A 330 -8.36 -5.20 -0.72
C HIS A 330 -9.09 -3.85 -0.84
N SER A 331 -10.23 -3.85 -1.53
CA SER A 331 -11.12 -2.70 -1.66
C SER A 331 -12.46 -2.96 -0.96
N THR A 332 -13.06 -1.94 -0.35
CA THR A 332 -14.43 -2.04 0.15
C THR A 332 -15.40 -2.10 -1.03
N LYS A 333 -16.47 -2.92 -0.94
CA LYS A 333 -17.61 -2.89 -1.91
C LYS A 333 -18.30 -1.53 -1.91
N LEU A 334 -18.16 -0.81 -0.80
CA LEU A 334 -18.75 0.51 -0.49
C LEU A 334 -18.23 1.70 -1.30
N ALA A 335 -17.84 1.47 -2.55
CA ALA A 335 -17.47 2.56 -3.46
C ALA A 335 -18.37 2.67 -4.69
N ILE A 336 -19.44 1.87 -4.77
CA ILE A 336 -20.32 1.90 -5.94
C ILE A 336 -21.53 2.84 -5.75
N LYS A 337 -21.75 3.39 -4.54
CA LYS A 337 -22.66 4.52 -4.32
C LYS A 337 -22.19 5.36 -3.12
N LEU A 338 -21.27 6.28 -3.39
CA LEU A 338 -21.06 7.50 -2.60
C LEU A 338 -21.04 8.66 -3.59
#